data_AF-A0A6B3FDN6-F1
#
_entry.id   AF-A0A6B3FDN6-F1
#
_cell.length_a   1.000
_cell.length_b   1.000
_cell.length_c   1.000
_cell.angle_alpha   90.00
_cell.angle_beta   90.00
_cell.angle_gamma   90.00
#
_symmetry.space_group_name_H-M   'P 1'
#
loop_
_entity.id
_entity.type
_entity.pdbx_description
1 polymer ?
#
loop_
_entity_poly.entity_id
_entity_poly.type
_entity_poly.pdbx_seq_one_letter_code
_entity_poly.pdbx_strand_id
1 'polypeptide(L)' 'MDTALTAEQHEIHRTLRDLLARHTGPDAIPAAVGTAEGYDPALWRRLAGDLGLPGLALAEEYGGAGCTATELALACEETG' A
#
# COMPACT_ATOMS: atom_id res chain seq x y z
N MET A 1 -7.06 -24.18 4.53
CA MET A 1 -6.54 -22.87 4.09
C MET A 1 -6.02 -22.20 5.34
N ASP A 2 -4.72 -21.93 5.36
CA ASP A 2 -4.13 -21.10 6.41
C ASP A 2 -4.34 -19.65 5.98
N THR A 3 -5.14 -18.90 6.73
CA THR A 3 -5.47 -17.50 6.44
C THR A 3 -4.56 -16.54 7.20
N ALA A 4 -3.57 -17.08 7.93
CA ALA A 4 -2.59 -16.28 8.64
C ALA A 4 -1.60 -15.67 7.64
N LEU A 5 -1.38 -14.36 7.75
CA LEU A 5 -0.34 -13.65 7.01
C LEU A 5 1.04 -14.25 7.34
N THR A 6 1.87 -14.41 6.33
CA THR A 6 3.27 -14.75 6.51
C THR A 6 4.01 -13.63 7.25
N ALA A 7 5.21 -13.92 7.77
CA ALA A 7 6.01 -12.92 8.47
C ALA A 7 6.37 -11.72 7.57
N GLU A 8 6.67 -11.98 6.30
CA GLU A 8 6.97 -10.96 5.29
C GLU A 8 5.75 -10.08 4.99
N GLN A 9 4.58 -10.69 4.84
CA GLN A 9 3.33 -9.95 4.63
C GLN A 9 2.93 -9.11 5.85
N HIS A 10 3.16 -9.62 7.06
CA HIS A 10 2.97 -8.83 8.28
C HIS A 10 3.90 -7.62 8.34
N GLU A 11 5.13 -7.74 7.85
CA GLU A 11 6.10 -6.64 7.81
C GLU A 11 5.72 -5.58 6.76
N ILE A 12 5.24 -6.01 5.59
CA ILE A 12 4.65 -5.14 4.57
C ILE A 12 3.45 -4.38 5.15
N HIS A 13 2.53 -5.06 5.82
CA HIS A 13 1.35 -4.43 6.44
C HIS A 13 1.72 -3.43 7.54
N ARG A 14 2.68 -3.78 8.41
CA ARG A 14 3.16 -2.86 9.44
C ARG A 14 3.76 -1.60 8.80
N THR A 15 4.59 -1.77 7.78
CA THR A 15 5.25 -0.67 7.08
C THR A 15 4.25 0.22 6.36
N LEU A 16 3.24 -0.37 5.71
CA LEU A 16 2.13 0.33 5.08
C LEU A 16 1.35 1.18 6.10
N ARG A 17 0.96 0.59 7.23
CA ARG A 17 0.21 1.28 8.28
C ARG A 17 0.99 2.46 8.87
N ASP A 18 2.29 2.29 9.14
CA ASP A 18 3.13 3.38 9.65
C ASP A 18 3.32 4.50 8.62
N LEU A 19 3.46 4.15 7.34
CA LEU A 19 3.54 5.13 6.25
C LEU A 19 2.26 5.96 6.14
N LEU A 20 1.10 5.30 6.15
CA LEU A 20 -0.20 5.95 6.02
C LEU A 20 -0.51 6.82 7.24
N ALA A 21 -0.23 6.35 8.45
CA ALA A 21 -0.40 7.13 9.68
C ALA A 21 0.35 8.47 9.66
N ARG A 22 1.47 8.55 8.93
CA ARG A 22 2.25 9.79 8.76
C ARG A 22 1.63 10.76 7.73
N HIS A 23 0.76 10.26 6.85
CA HIS A 23 0.18 11.03 5.74
C HIS A 23 -1.35 11.23 5.87
N THR A 24 -2.01 10.76 6.93
CA THR A 24 -3.45 10.91 7.16
C THR A 24 -3.84 12.10 8.03
N GLY A 25 -3.02 13.16 8.05
CA GLY A 25 -3.36 14.41 8.75
C GLY A 25 -4.63 15.07 8.17
N PRO A 26 -5.35 15.90 8.96
CA PRO A 26 -6.62 16.50 8.54
C PRO A 26 -6.52 17.33 7.25
N ASP A 27 -5.35 17.90 6.97
CA ASP A 27 -5.09 18.70 5.77
C ASP A 27 -4.46 17.91 4.61
N ALA A 28 -4.07 16.66 4.84
CA ALA A 28 -3.30 15.88 3.87
C ALA A 28 -4.15 15.47 2.65
N ILE A 29 -5.41 15.09 2.85
CA ILE A 29 -6.32 14.74 1.75
C ILE A 29 -6.68 15.98 0.92
N PRO A 30 -7.13 17.12 1.50
CA PRO A 30 -7.36 18.34 0.74
C PRO A 30 -6.12 18.82 -0.04
N ALA A 31 -4.93 18.74 0.57
CA ALA A 31 -3.68 19.10 -0.08
C ALA A 31 -3.35 18.17 -1.27
N ALA A 32 -3.54 16.86 -1.11
CA ALA A 32 -3.32 15.86 -2.15
C ALA A 32 -4.28 16.03 -3.34
N VAL A 33 -5.57 16.24 -3.07
CA VAL A 33 -6.60 16.45 -4.11
C VAL A 33 -6.39 17.78 -4.84
N GLY A 34 -5.78 18.77 -4.19
CA GLY A 34 -5.42 20.05 -4.80
C GLY A 34 -4.22 20.01 -5.76
N THR A 35 -3.50 18.89 -5.85
CA THR A 35 -2.40 18.71 -6.81
C THR A 35 -2.92 18.54 -8.24
N ALA A 36 -2.05 18.76 -9.24
CA ALA A 36 -2.42 18.53 -10.64
C ALA A 36 -2.72 17.05 -10.91
N GLU A 37 -2.08 16.16 -10.17
CA GLU A 37 -2.23 14.72 -10.24
C GLU A 37 -3.47 14.21 -9.49
N GLY A 38 -4.02 15.01 -8.56
CA GLY A 38 -5.18 14.66 -7.72
C GLY A 38 -4.88 13.69 -6.58
N TYR A 39 -3.61 13.36 -6.35
CA TYR A 39 -3.11 12.53 -5.26
C TYR A 39 -1.72 13.01 -4.83
N ASP A 40 -1.22 12.57 -3.67
CA ASP A 40 0.15 12.89 -3.24
C ASP A 40 1.18 12.02 -4.02
N PRO A 41 1.98 12.60 -4.95
CA PRO A 41 2.91 11.83 -5.77
C PRO A 41 4.14 11.35 -4.98
N ALA A 42 4.44 11.96 -3.83
CA ALA A 42 5.49 11.49 -2.94
C ALA A 42 5.02 10.25 -2.17
N LEU A 43 3.79 10.29 -1.64
CA LEU A 43 3.16 9.12 -1.02
C LEU A 43 3.04 7.96 -2.02
N TRP A 44 2.56 8.22 -3.24
CA TRP A 44 2.44 7.19 -4.28
C TRP A 44 3.78 6.54 -4.62
N ARG A 45 4.86 7.32 -4.76
CA ARG A 45 6.20 6.77 -5.00
C ARG A 45 6.68 5.87 -3.87
N ARG A 46 6.38 6.20 -2.62
CA ARG A 46 6.73 5.34 -1.47
C ARG A 46 5.91 4.06 -1.46
N LEU A 47 4.60 4.14 -1.70
CA LEU A 47 3.72 2.98 -1.80
C LEU A 47 4.16 2.03 -2.94
N ALA A 48 4.52 2.58 -4.09
CA ALA A 48 4.95 1.79 -5.24
C ALA A 48 6.39 1.26 -5.10
N GLY A 49 7.31 2.07 -4.57
CA GLY A 49 8.73 1.75 -4.49
C GLY A 49 9.11 0.93 -3.26
N ASP A 50 8.72 1.38 -2.07
CA ASP A 50 9.16 0.76 -0.81
C ASP A 50 8.29 -0.46 -0.46
N LEU A 51 7.01 -0.42 -0.82
CA LEU A 51 6.02 -1.45 -0.48
C LEU A 51 5.62 -2.33 -1.67
N GLY A 52 5.97 -1.96 -2.90
CA GLY A 52 5.58 -2.71 -4.09
C GLY A 52 4.06 -2.85 -4.25
N LEU A 53 3.28 -1.93 -3.67
CA LEU A 53 1.84 -2.10 -3.46
C LEU A 53 1.04 -2.40 -4.74
N PRO A 54 1.30 -1.73 -5.88
CA PRO A 54 0.63 -2.05 -7.15
C PRO A 54 0.97 -3.45 -7.70
N GLY A 55 2.09 -4.03 -7.27
CA GLY A 55 2.58 -5.34 -7.68
C GLY A 55 2.24 -6.46 -6.70
N LEU A 56 1.56 -6.18 -5.58
CA LEU A 56 1.32 -7.19 -4.53
C LEU A 56 0.62 -8.42 -5.11
N ALA A 57 -0.52 -8.23 -5.78
CA ALA A 57 -1.30 -9.32 -6.38
C ALA A 57 -0.85 -9.70 -7.81
N LEU A 58 0.27 -9.15 -8.28
CA LEU A 58 0.81 -9.45 -9.59
C LEU A 58 1.73 -10.68 -9.46
N ALA A 59 1.72 -11.55 -10.47
CA ALA A 59 2.61 -12.71 -10.49
C ALA A 59 4.09 -12.30 -10.53
N GLU A 60 4.96 -13.11 -9.92
CA GLU A 60 6.40 -12.87 -9.88
C GLU A 60 7.04 -12.75 -11.27
N GLU A 61 6.48 -13.44 -12.28
CA GLU A 61 6.93 -13.37 -13.67
C GLU A 61 6.85 -11.95 -14.27
N TYR A 62 6.00 -11.10 -13.70
CA TYR A 62 5.84 -9.69 -14.08
C TYR A 62 6.48 -8.73 -13.06
N GLY A 63 7.27 -9.23 -12.11
CA GLY A 63 7.90 -8.45 -11.06
C GLY A 63 6.96 -8.12 -9.89
N GLY A 64 5.87 -8.87 -9.72
CA GLY A 64 4.98 -8.77 -8.58
C GLY A 64 5.37 -9.66 -7.41
N ALA A 65 4.65 -9.54 -6.29
CA ALA A 65 4.89 -10.32 -5.07
C ALA A 65 4.13 -11.66 -5.03
N GLY A 66 3.34 -11.97 -6.06
CA GLY A 66 2.57 -13.23 -6.14
C GLY A 66 1.52 -13.40 -5.04
N CYS A 67 1.16 -12.32 -4.34
CA CYS A 67 0.21 -12.34 -3.25
C CYS A 67 -1.21 -12.60 -3.78
N THR A 68 -2.07 -13.09 -2.89
CA THR A 68 -3.47 -13.37 -3.19
C THR A 68 -4.32 -12.09 -3.15
N ALA A 69 -5.49 -12.14 -3.77
CA ALA A 69 -6.46 -11.03 -3.71
C ALA A 69 -6.87 -10.67 -2.28
N THR A 70 -6.79 -11.60 -1.33
CA THR A 70 -7.06 -11.36 0.10
C THR A 70 -6.03 -10.43 0.72
N GLU A 71 -4.75 -10.59 0.39
CA GLU A 71 -3.68 -9.73 0.92
C GLU A 71 -3.75 -8.32 0.31
N LEU A 72 -4.12 -8.22 -0.96
CA LEU A 72 -4.42 -6.92 -1.58
C LEU A 72 -5.63 -6.25 -0.91
N ALA A 73 -6.69 -7.00 -0.61
CA ALA A 73 -7.86 -6.46 0.07
C ALA A 73 -7.55 -5.94 1.47
N LEU A 74 -6.73 -6.66 2.25
CA LEU A 74 -6.26 -6.21 3.56
C LEU A 74 -5.41 -4.93 3.45
N ALA A 75 -4.50 -4.87 2.48
CA ALA A 75 -3.72 -3.66 2.23
C ALA A 75 -4.61 -2.46 1.84
N CYS A 76 -5.67 -2.70 1.07
CA CYS A 76 -6.67 -1.68 0.74
C CYS A 76 -7.47 -1.23 1.97
N GLU A 77 -7.86 -2.14 2.88
CA GLU A 77 -8.51 -1.76 4.15
C GLU A 77 -7.61 -0.84 5.00
N GLU A 78 -6.31 -1.08 5.04
CA GLU A 78 -5.39 -0.19 5.76
C GLU A 78 -5.30 1.21 5.16
N THR A 79 -5.64 1.37 3.87
CA THR A 79 -5.64 2.66 3.17
C THR A 79 -6.93 3.47 3.35
N GLY A 80 -7.99 2.92 3.96
CA GLY A 80 -9.29 3.60 4.09
C GLY A 80 -10.22 3.03 5.15
#